data_AF-A0A822BSU3-F1
#
_entry.id   AF-A0A822BSU3-F1
#
_cell.length_a   1.000
_cell.length_b   1.000
_cell.length_c   1.000
_cell.angle_alpha   90.00
_cell.angle_beta   90.00
_cell.angle_gamma   90.00
#
_symmetry.space_group_name_H-M   'P 1'
#
loop_
_entity.id
_entity.type
_entity.pdbx_description
1 polymer ?
#
loop_
_entity_poly.entity_id
_entity_poly.type
_entity_poly.pdbx_seq_one_letter_code
_entity_poly.pdbx_strand_id
1 'polypeptide(L)'
;RIVVLQRDGDWWTGKIGDRTGTFPNNYVQKVGASQQEVAVAIAPFHTNEEGRLSFDQGQLIYVTKKGDKGWYQGEIRVWPSQFSLCLLIRSCFS
;
A
#
# COMPACT_ATOMS: atom_id res chain seq x y z
N ARG A 1 -18.90 12.14 15.88
CA ARG A 1 -17.49 11.71 15.68
C ARG A 1 -17.06 10.95 16.91
N ILE A 2 -16.66 9.70 16.77
CA ILE A 2 -16.25 8.84 17.90
C ILE A 2 -14.74 8.99 18.06
N VAL A 3 -14.28 9.37 19.25
CA VAL A 3 -12.85 9.36 19.58
C VAL A 3 -12.55 7.99 20.17
N VAL A 4 -11.77 7.18 19.47
CA VAL A 4 -11.40 5.84 19.94
C VAL A 4 -10.35 6.00 21.03
N LEU A 5 -10.71 5.64 22.27
CA LEU A 5 -9.84 5.72 23.44
C LEU A 5 -9.03 4.42 23.62
N GLN A 6 -9.66 3.27 23.36
CA GLN A 6 -9.03 1.96 23.50
C GLN A 6 -9.48 1.04 22.37
N ARG A 7 -8.55 0.21 21.85
CA ARG A 7 -8.80 -0.76 20.78
C ARG A 7 -8.39 -2.13 21.27
N ASP A 8 -9.33 -2.86 21.89
CA ASP A 8 -9.07 -4.19 22.48
C ASP A 8 -9.89 -5.26 21.74
N GLY A 9 -9.22 -5.99 20.85
CA GLY A 9 -9.86 -7.02 20.01
C GLY A 9 -11.03 -6.51 19.18
N ASP A 10 -12.14 -7.27 19.20
CA ASP A 10 -13.34 -7.00 18.41
C ASP A 10 -14.21 -5.85 18.93
N TRP A 11 -13.93 -5.35 20.15
CA TRP A 11 -14.70 -4.31 20.83
C TRP A 11 -13.82 -3.13 21.21
N TRP A 12 -14.08 -1.97 20.62
CA TRP A 12 -13.32 -0.75 20.89
C TRP A 12 -14.07 0.13 21.87
N THR A 13 -13.34 0.77 22.77
CA THR A 13 -13.89 1.80 23.66
C THR A 13 -13.69 3.16 23.02
N GLY A 14 -14.76 3.92 22.87
CA GLY A 14 -14.65 5.30 22.42
C GLY A 14 -15.60 6.24 23.13
N LYS A 15 -15.33 7.52 22.92
CA LYS A 15 -16.02 8.63 23.56
C LYS A 15 -16.74 9.49 22.53
N ILE A 16 -17.98 9.85 22.86
CA ILE A 16 -18.86 10.72 22.07
C ILE A 16 -19.39 11.81 23.01
N GLY A 17 -18.90 13.04 22.86
CA GLY A 17 -19.17 14.11 23.83
C GLY A 17 -18.65 13.69 25.21
N ASP A 18 -19.52 13.68 26.22
CA ASP A 18 -19.17 13.23 27.57
C ASP A 18 -19.47 11.75 27.84
N ARG A 19 -20.02 11.03 26.85
CA ARG A 19 -20.41 9.62 26.99
C ARG A 19 -19.29 8.71 26.49
N THR A 20 -18.96 7.68 27.27
CA THR A 20 -17.96 6.67 26.93
C THR A 20 -18.61 5.29 26.90
N GLY A 21 -18.26 4.47 25.92
CA GLY A 21 -18.79 3.12 25.80
C GLY A 21 -18.00 2.24 24.83
N THR A 22 -18.27 0.94 24.89
CA THR A 22 -17.69 -0.07 24.01
C THR A 22 -18.59 -0.29 22.80
N PHE A 23 -17.99 -0.50 21.62
CA PHE A 23 -18.69 -0.80 20.38
C PHE A 23 -17.86 -1.77 19.53
N PRO A 24 -18.52 -2.62 18.73
CA PRO A 24 -17.82 -3.56 17.87
C PRO A 24 -17.09 -2.84 16.74
N ASN A 25 -15.84 -3.21 16.48
CA ASN A 25 -14.99 -2.50 15.51
C ASN A 25 -15.52 -2.61 14.06
N ASN A 26 -16.20 -3.70 13.73
CA ASN A 26 -16.80 -3.93 12.41
C ASN A 26 -17.95 -2.97 12.07
N TYR A 27 -18.39 -2.19 13.05
CA TYR A 27 -19.45 -1.19 12.91
C TYR A 27 -18.89 0.24 12.86
N VAL A 28 -17.57 0.41 12.82
CA VAL A 28 -16.93 1.72 12.64
C VAL A 28 -15.98 1.74 11.44
N GLN A 29 -16.18 2.74 10.58
CA GLN A 29 -15.25 3.03 9.50
C GLN A 29 -14.27 4.12 9.95
N LYS A 30 -12.96 3.87 9.79
CA LYS A 30 -11.95 4.90 10.02
C LYS A 30 -12.12 5.99 8.97
N VAL A 31 -12.62 7.15 9.38
CA VAL A 31 -12.69 8.33 8.52
C VAL A 31 -11.29 8.97 8.51
N GLY A 32 -10.40 8.44 7.66
CA GLY A 32 -9.02 8.91 7.52
C GLY A 32 -8.10 7.93 6.77
N ALA A 33 -8.01 8.13 5.45
CA ALA A 33 -6.92 7.74 4.55
C ALA A 33 -6.73 6.25 4.19
N SER A 34 -7.70 5.65 3.50
CA SER A 34 -7.37 4.59 2.51
C SER A 34 -7.81 5.05 1.11
N GLN A 35 -7.18 6.13 0.63
CA GLN A 35 -7.10 6.43 -0.80
C GLN A 35 -5.74 5.94 -1.31
N GLN A 36 -5.42 4.68 -1.04
CA GLN A 36 -4.17 4.12 -1.53
C GLN A 36 -4.33 3.92 -3.04
N GLU A 37 -3.80 4.85 -3.81
CA GLU A 37 -3.88 4.82 -5.26
C GLU A 37 -2.87 3.83 -5.80
N VAL A 38 -3.33 2.94 -6.67
CA VAL A 38 -2.51 1.91 -7.30
C VAL A 38 -2.43 2.22 -8.79
N ALA A 39 -1.21 2.34 -9.31
CA ALA A 39 -0.93 2.44 -10.73
C ALA A 39 -0.32 1.12 -11.23
N VAL A 40 -0.56 0.78 -12.50
CA VAL A 40 0.07 -0.36 -13.16
C VAL A 40 1.09 0.17 -14.15
N ALA A 41 2.30 -0.35 -14.12
CA ALA A 41 3.32 -0.02 -15.12
C ALA A 41 2.88 -0.55 -16.49
N ILE A 42 2.70 0.33 -17.47
CA ILE A 42 2.34 -0.06 -18.85
C ILE A 42 3.55 -0.39 -19.72
N ALA A 43 4.77 -0.06 -19.25
CA ALA A 43 6.03 -0.29 -19.92
C ALA A 43 7.16 -0.45 -18.87
N PRO A 44 8.26 -1.15 -19.20
CA PRO A 44 9.41 -1.22 -18.31
C PRO A 44 10.16 0.12 -18.26
N PHE A 45 10.65 0.47 -17.08
CA PHE A 45 11.48 1.65 -16.83
C PHE A 45 12.63 1.27 -15.89
N HIS A 46 13.85 1.42 -16.37
CA HIS A 46 15.07 1.14 -15.60
C HIS A 46 15.92 2.39 -15.50
N THR A 47 16.37 2.71 -14.29
CA THR A 47 17.17 3.88 -13.98
C THR A 47 18.20 3.55 -12.91
N ASN A 48 19.38 4.17 -13.02
CA ASN A 48 20.47 4.07 -12.04
C ASN A 48 20.52 5.29 -11.11
N GLU A 49 19.57 6.21 -11.22
CA GLU A 49 19.49 7.41 -10.38
C GLU A 49 19.00 7.08 -8.97
N GLU A 50 19.74 7.52 -7.95
CA GLU A 50 19.31 7.44 -6.56
C GLU A 50 18.02 8.22 -6.34
N GLY A 51 17.02 7.58 -5.74
CA GLY A 51 15.71 8.18 -5.49
C GLY A 51 14.69 8.01 -6.63
N ARG A 52 15.07 7.40 -7.76
CA ARG A 52 14.10 6.92 -8.75
C ARG A 52 13.84 5.43 -8.62
N LEU A 53 12.64 5.03 -9.04
CA LEU A 53 12.11 3.69 -8.93
C LEU A 53 12.18 3.00 -10.29
N SER A 54 12.85 1.84 -10.37
CA SER A 54 12.87 0.98 -11.56
C SER A 54 11.77 -0.08 -11.48
N PHE A 55 11.03 -0.33 -12.57
CA PHE A 55 9.93 -1.29 -12.64
C PHE A 55 9.79 -1.93 -14.02
N ASP A 56 9.17 -3.11 -14.06
CA ASP A 56 8.78 -3.82 -15.28
C ASP A 56 7.31 -3.58 -15.63
N GLN A 57 6.96 -3.76 -16.91
CA GLN A 57 5.57 -3.73 -17.35
C GLN A 57 4.72 -4.76 -16.56
N GLY A 58 3.54 -4.33 -16.11
CA GLY A 58 2.61 -5.13 -15.32
C GLY A 58 2.80 -5.02 -13.81
N GLN A 59 3.84 -4.33 -13.33
CA GLN A 59 4.06 -4.16 -11.89
C GLN A 59 3.09 -3.14 -11.26
N LEU A 60 2.68 -3.42 -10.02
CA LEU A 60 1.79 -2.57 -9.22
C LEU A 60 2.61 -1.56 -8.42
N ILE A 61 2.34 -0.27 -8.65
CA ILE A 61 2.95 0.86 -7.97
C ILE A 61 1.92 1.48 -7.03
N TYR A 62 2.18 1.43 -5.74
CA TYR A 62 1.34 2.02 -4.71
C TYR A 62 1.80 3.45 -4.48
N VAL A 63 0.99 4.40 -4.94
CA VAL A 63 1.28 5.83 -4.79
C VAL A 63 1.16 6.18 -3.31
N THR A 64 2.29 6.54 -2.71
CA THR A 64 2.39 6.97 -1.31
C THR A 64 2.30 8.49 -1.19
N LYS A 65 2.76 9.22 -2.22
CA LYS A 65 2.70 10.68 -2.26
C LYS A 65 2.57 11.17 -3.70
N LYS A 66 1.60 12.07 -3.91
CA LYS A 66 1.51 12.85 -5.16
C LYS A 66 2.34 14.11 -4.99
N GLY A 67 3.32 14.30 -5.87
CA GLY A 67 4.06 15.54 -5.96
C GLY A 67 3.31 16.57 -6.82
N ASP A 68 3.65 17.84 -6.64
CA ASP A 68 3.19 18.89 -7.53
C ASP A 68 3.87 18.72 -8.90
N LYS A 69 3.11 18.90 -9.99
CA LYS A 69 3.54 18.73 -11.41
C LYS A 69 3.52 17.31 -11.98
N GLY A 70 2.67 16.41 -11.46
CA GLY A 70 2.41 15.10 -12.09
C GLY A 70 3.47 14.03 -11.79
N TRP A 71 4.35 14.28 -10.82
CA TRP A 71 5.27 13.28 -10.29
C TRP A 71 4.58 12.48 -9.18
N TYR A 72 4.68 11.16 -9.25
CA TYR A 72 4.14 10.26 -8.24
C TYR A 72 5.31 9.57 -7.53
N GLN A 73 5.31 9.64 -6.21
CA GLN A 73 6.18 8.84 -5.37
C GLN A 73 5.36 7.67 -4.83
N GLY A 74 5.93 6.48 -4.91
CA GLY A 74 5.26 5.26 -4.54
C GLY A 74 6.23 4.12 -4.29
N GLU A 75 5.69 3.02 -3.79
CA GLU A 75 6.40 1.77 -3.57
C GLU A 75 5.90 0.73 -4.59
N ILE A 76 6.81 -0.07 -5.16
CA ILE A 76 6.39 -1.26 -5.91
C ILE A 76 6.17 -2.37 -4.89
N ARG A 77 5.01 -3.01 -4.95
CA ARG A 77 4.89 -4.34 -4.33
C ARG A 77 5.15 -5.37 -5.40
N VAL A 78 6.38 -5.82 -5.43
CA VAL A 78 6.74 -6.99 -6.23
C VAL A 78 6.08 -8.17 -5.54
N TRP A 79 5.09 -8.79 -6.19
CA TRP A 79 4.70 -10.12 -5.76
C TRP A 79 5.93 -11.02 -5.96
N PRO A 80 6.34 -11.82 -4.96
CA PRO A 80 7.56 -12.64 -5.03
C PRO A 80 7.54 -13.65 -6.19
N SER A 81 6.43 -13.78 -6.93
CA SER A 81 6.32 -14.60 -8.13
C SER A 81 7.12 -14.10 -9.33
N GLN A 82 7.56 -12.83 -9.40
CA GLN A 82 8.36 -12.36 -10.55
C GLN A 82 9.88 -12.54 -10.36
N PHE A 83 10.37 -12.76 -9.13
CA PHE A 83 11.76 -13.15 -8.90
C PHE A 83 12.02 -14.65 -9.14
N SER A 84 10.97 -15.48 -9.12
CA SER A 84 11.12 -16.94 -9.19
C SER A 84 11.14 -17.52 -10.61
N LEU A 85 11.08 -16.72 -11.67
CA LEU A 85 11.22 -17.23 -13.05
C LEU A 85 12.50 -16.77 -13.77
N CYS A 86 13.12 -15.66 -13.37
CA CYS A 86 14.41 -15.24 -13.97
C CYS A 86 15.65 -15.84 -13.29
N LEU A 87 15.58 -16.26 -12.01
CA LEU A 87 16.73 -16.90 -11.35
C LEU A 87 16.84 -18.42 -11.60
N LEU A 88 15.84 -19.05 -12.23
CA LEU A 88 15.82 -20.49 -12.54
C LEU A 88 15.86 -20.82 -14.04
N ILE A 89 16.27 -19.87 -14.89
CA ILE A 89 16.71 -20.17 -16.28
C ILE A 89 18.18 -19.74 -16.46
N ARG A 90 19.00 -20.05 -15.45
CA ARG A 90 20.43 -20.32 -15.62
C ARG A 90 20.75 -21.72 -15.11
N SER A 91 20.08 -22.73 -15.66
CA SER A 91 20.65 -24.06 -15.88
C SER A 91 19.62 -24.97 -16.55
N CYS A 92 20.09 -25.72 -17.55
CA CYS A 92 19.40 -26.79 -18.28
C CYS A 92 18.57 -26.33 -19.51
N PHE A 93 19.21 -26.22 -20.68
CA PHE A 93 19.23 -27.32 -21.67
C PHE A 93 20.24 -27.02 -22.80
N SER A 94 21.21 -27.94 -22.91
CA SER A 94 22.26 -28.13 -23.92
C SER A 94 23.37 -27.10 -24.10
#